data_AF-A0A0A5I5D8-F1
#
_entry.id   AF-A0A0A5I5D8-F1
#
_cell.length_a   1.000
_cell.length_b   1.000
_cell.length_c   1.000
_cell.angle_alpha   90.00
_cell.angle_beta   90.00
_cell.angle_gamma   90.00
#
_symmetry.space_group_name_H-M   'P 1'
#
loop_
_entity.id
_entity.type
_entity.pdbx_description
1 polymer ?
#
loop_
_entity_poly.entity_id
_entity_poly.type
_entity_poly.pdbx_seq_one_letter_code
_entity_poly.pdbx_strand_id
1 'polypeptide(L)'
;MDLKNLFKYIKAEDTRTIKKDTITKMIQKRLLHLHEVCLWNNEYSSKKLQNVYLSTLPYLVFMGKKLRVRPWNVRVNLTPNFFSQDICYSIAQLYRESYETPDEDEQEFFERIIKHYLSIGLYIGMTPKQIANEFENREDIYFSLNTDLSTHNIKRKYLRKSIQYKRSKNHKNKVRG
;
A
#
# COMPACT_ATOMS: atom_id res chain seq x y z
N MET A 1 21.54 2.06 5.25
CA MET A 1 20.30 1.78 5.99
C MET A 1 19.42 0.95 5.07
N ASP A 2 19.14 -0.30 5.45
CA ASP A 2 18.42 -1.23 4.59
C ASP A 2 16.91 -0.98 4.67
N LEU A 3 16.21 -0.97 3.52
CA LEU A 3 14.74 -0.97 3.43
C LEU A 3 14.09 -2.13 4.22
N LYS A 4 14.87 -3.12 4.65
CA LYS A 4 14.49 -4.18 5.59
C LYS A 4 13.90 -3.66 6.90
N ASN A 5 14.28 -2.46 7.33
CA ASN A 5 13.79 -1.88 8.59
C ASN A 5 12.38 -1.27 8.46
N LEU A 6 11.84 -1.08 7.25
CA LEU A 6 10.51 -0.46 7.05
C LEU A 6 9.39 -1.25 7.76
N PHE A 7 9.52 -2.56 7.87
CA PHE A 7 8.55 -3.44 8.55
C PHE A 7 8.45 -3.20 10.07
N LYS A 8 9.44 -2.56 10.69
CA LYS A 8 9.48 -2.28 12.14
C LYS A 8 8.43 -1.24 12.53
N TYR A 9 8.13 -0.31 11.63
CA TYR A 9 7.22 0.81 11.90
C TYR A 9 5.74 0.43 11.84
N ILE A 10 5.41 -0.74 11.27
CA ILE A 10 4.03 -1.25 11.21
C ILE A 10 3.83 -2.25 12.35
N LYS A 11 2.84 -2.05 13.23
CA LYS A 11 2.59 -2.96 14.35
C LYS A 11 1.93 -4.26 13.87
N ALA A 12 2.28 -5.39 14.48
CA ALA A 12 1.79 -6.71 14.05
C ALA A 12 0.27 -6.89 14.27
N GLU A 13 -0.28 -6.27 15.31
CA GLU A 13 -1.71 -6.33 15.65
C GLU A 13 -2.61 -5.72 14.56
N ASP A 14 -2.14 -4.66 13.91
CA ASP A 14 -2.87 -4.00 12.83
C ASP A 14 -3.09 -4.95 11.65
N THR A 15 -2.11 -5.80 11.35
CA THR A 15 -2.11 -6.70 10.18
C THR A 15 -3.12 -7.84 10.25
N ARG A 16 -3.43 -8.35 11.46
CA ARG A 16 -4.34 -9.50 11.64
C ARG A 16 -5.80 -9.12 11.41
N THR A 17 -6.16 -7.89 11.75
CA THR A 17 -7.57 -7.46 11.81
C THR A 17 -8.16 -7.12 10.44
N ILE A 18 -7.33 -6.61 9.53
CA ILE A 18 -7.76 -6.13 8.22
C ILE A 18 -7.69 -7.26 7.19
N LYS A 19 -8.68 -7.36 6.29
CA LYS A 19 -8.66 -8.39 5.23
C LYS A 19 -7.63 -8.01 4.16
N LYS A 20 -7.09 -9.03 3.48
CA LYS A 20 -6.15 -8.85 2.37
C LYS A 20 -6.75 -7.97 1.29
N ASP A 21 -7.93 -8.31 0.79
CA ASP A 21 -8.64 -7.57 -0.26
C ASP A 21 -8.89 -6.11 0.11
N THR A 22 -9.07 -5.80 1.40
CA THR A 22 -9.22 -4.42 1.87
C THR A 22 -7.93 -3.63 1.62
N ILE A 23 -6.78 -4.18 1.99
CA ILE A 23 -5.48 -3.52 1.78
C ILE A 23 -5.16 -3.46 0.29
N THR A 24 -5.46 -4.51 -0.49
CA THR A 24 -5.29 -4.49 -1.95
C THR A 24 -6.04 -3.33 -2.58
N LYS A 25 -7.32 -3.12 -2.21
CA LYS A 25 -8.12 -1.98 -2.70
C LYS A 25 -7.55 -0.63 -2.27
N MET A 26 -6.99 -0.54 -1.07
CA MET A 26 -6.32 0.68 -0.62
C MET A 26 -5.05 0.94 -1.45
N ILE A 27 -4.23 -0.08 -1.69
CA ILE A 27 -3.04 0.01 -2.55
C ILE A 27 -3.44 0.46 -3.96
N GLN A 28 -4.43 -0.20 -4.57
CA GLN A 28 -4.94 0.15 -5.90
C GLN A 28 -5.38 1.62 -5.97
N LYS A 29 -6.14 2.11 -4.99
CA LYS A 29 -6.55 3.52 -4.91
C LYS A 29 -5.34 4.46 -4.81
N ARG A 30 -4.33 4.08 -4.04
CA ARG A 30 -3.10 4.88 -3.87
C ARG A 30 -2.23 4.90 -5.12
N LEU A 31 -2.13 3.77 -5.84
CA LEU A 31 -1.43 3.67 -7.13
C LEU A 31 -2.15 4.48 -8.22
N LEU A 32 -3.49 4.45 -8.24
CA LEU A 32 -4.28 5.31 -9.13
C LEU A 32 -4.00 6.79 -8.85
N HIS A 33 -4.03 7.22 -7.59
CA HIS A 33 -3.71 8.60 -7.22
C HIS A 33 -2.27 8.98 -7.61
N LEU A 34 -1.30 8.07 -7.43
CA LEU A 34 0.07 8.27 -7.88
C LEU A 34 0.15 8.47 -9.40
N HIS A 35 -0.60 7.67 -10.17
CA HIS A 35 -0.69 7.77 -11.62
C HIS A 35 -1.30 9.10 -12.06
N GLU A 36 -2.43 9.50 -11.46
CA GLU A 36 -3.07 10.80 -11.72
C GLU A 36 -2.10 11.96 -11.46
N VAL A 37 -1.43 11.94 -10.30
CA VAL A 37 -0.45 12.97 -9.95
C VAL A 37 0.74 12.98 -10.90
N CYS A 38 1.14 11.84 -11.46
CA CYS A 38 2.15 11.77 -12.51
C CYS A 38 1.66 12.46 -13.80
N LEU A 39 0.45 12.16 -14.26
CA LEU A 39 -0.11 12.71 -15.50
C LEU A 39 -0.32 14.23 -15.44
N TRP A 40 -0.74 14.74 -14.28
CA TRP A 40 -1.07 16.17 -14.12
C TRP A 40 0.13 17.05 -13.74
N ASN A 41 1.27 16.46 -13.37
CA ASN A 41 2.49 17.22 -13.11
C ASN A 41 3.43 17.10 -14.30
N ASN A 42 3.68 18.21 -14.98
CA ASN A 42 4.65 18.27 -16.08
C ASN A 42 6.11 18.02 -15.62
N GLU A 43 6.35 17.97 -14.30
CA GLU A 43 7.64 17.65 -13.70
C GLU A 43 7.59 16.31 -12.95
N TYR A 44 8.24 15.30 -13.53
CA TYR A 44 8.37 13.94 -12.98
C TYR A 44 9.17 13.88 -11.67
N SER A 45 9.90 14.93 -11.31
CA SER A 45 10.62 15.07 -10.04
C SER A 45 9.92 15.99 -9.04
N SER A 46 8.63 16.29 -9.24
CA SER A 46 7.93 17.21 -8.35
C SER A 46 7.85 16.67 -6.92
N LYS A 47 8.03 17.55 -5.94
CA LYS A 47 7.87 17.24 -4.51
C LYS A 47 6.49 16.63 -4.20
N LYS A 48 5.47 16.98 -4.99
CA LYS A 48 4.12 16.42 -4.89
C LYS A 48 4.10 14.94 -5.25
N LEU A 49 4.72 14.54 -6.36
CA LEU A 49 4.80 13.13 -6.77
C LEU A 49 5.58 12.29 -5.76
N GLN A 50 6.72 12.81 -5.28
CA GLN A 50 7.50 12.18 -4.21
C GLN A 50 6.71 11.98 -2.91
N ASN A 51 5.91 12.97 -2.50
CA ASN A 51 5.07 12.84 -1.31
C ASN A 51 3.98 11.78 -1.47
N VAL A 52 3.35 11.68 -2.64
CA VAL A 52 2.32 10.66 -2.91
C VAL A 52 2.95 9.27 -2.98
N TYR A 53 4.15 9.16 -3.54
CA TYR A 53 4.96 7.95 -3.51
C TYR A 53 5.30 7.53 -2.07
N LEU A 54 5.87 8.41 -1.27
CA LEU A 54 6.23 8.10 0.11
C LEU A 54 5.02 7.68 0.94
N SER A 55 3.88 8.36 0.81
CA SER A 55 2.66 8.03 1.56
C SER A 55 1.92 6.80 1.04
N THR A 56 2.29 6.24 -0.11
CA THR A 56 1.74 4.98 -0.63
C THR A 56 2.53 3.76 -0.14
N LEU A 57 3.84 3.92 0.10
CA LEU A 57 4.73 2.85 0.55
C LEU A 57 4.29 2.17 1.87
N PRO A 58 3.68 2.83 2.88
CA PRO A 58 3.24 2.14 4.10
C PRO A 58 2.19 1.06 3.84
N TYR A 59 1.30 1.25 2.86
CA TYR A 59 0.29 0.26 2.49
C TYR A 59 0.93 -1.00 1.91
N LEU A 60 1.98 -0.81 1.11
CA LEU A 60 2.78 -1.88 0.52
C LEU A 60 3.58 -2.64 1.60
N VAL A 61 4.21 -1.93 2.54
CA VAL A 61 4.89 -2.54 3.70
C VAL A 61 3.89 -3.32 4.56
N PHE A 62 2.68 -2.80 4.75
CA PHE A 62 1.64 -3.48 5.51
C PHE A 62 1.23 -4.80 4.86
N MET A 63 1.02 -4.79 3.54
CA MET A 63 0.69 -5.99 2.79
C MET A 63 1.83 -7.01 2.82
N GLY A 64 3.09 -6.58 2.62
CA GLY A 64 4.24 -7.47 2.73
C GLY A 64 4.32 -8.17 4.09
N LYS A 65 4.00 -7.45 5.18
CA LYS A 65 3.97 -8.01 6.53
C LYS A 65 2.86 -9.04 6.68
N LYS A 66 1.70 -8.75 6.09
CA LYS A 66 0.53 -9.63 6.08
C LYS A 66 0.77 -10.92 5.32
N LEU A 67 1.47 -10.84 4.19
CA LEU A 67 1.88 -11.96 3.34
C LEU A 67 3.14 -12.67 3.85
N ARG A 68 3.79 -12.16 4.91
CA ARG A 68 5.05 -12.67 5.48
C ARG A 68 6.20 -12.71 4.48
N VAL A 69 6.21 -11.77 3.53
CA VAL A 69 7.29 -11.58 2.58
C VAL A 69 8.58 -11.22 3.33
N ARG A 70 9.72 -11.74 2.86
CA ARG A 70 11.00 -11.48 3.52
C ARG A 70 11.36 -9.99 3.43
N PRO A 71 12.05 -9.43 4.45
CA PRO A 71 12.53 -8.04 4.39
C PRO A 71 13.36 -7.80 3.14
N TRP A 72 12.99 -6.77 2.37
CA TRP A 72 13.44 -6.66 0.99
C TRP A 72 14.93 -6.37 0.86
N ASN A 73 15.63 -7.24 0.14
CA ASN A 73 16.98 -7.02 -0.38
C ASN A 73 16.85 -6.45 -1.79
N VAL A 74 16.42 -5.21 -1.92
CA VAL A 74 16.28 -4.59 -3.24
C VAL A 74 17.65 -4.16 -3.73
N ARG A 75 18.27 -5.01 -4.56
CA ARG A 75 19.35 -4.61 -5.46
C ARG A 75 18.66 -4.08 -6.71
N VAL A 76 18.63 -2.75 -6.87
CA VAL A 76 18.16 -2.20 -8.14
C VAL A 76 19.29 -2.38 -9.16
N ASN A 77 19.04 -3.20 -10.17
CA ASN A 77 19.91 -3.27 -11.33
C ASN A 77 19.57 -2.09 -12.23
N LEU A 78 20.43 -1.06 -12.22
CA LEU A 78 20.36 0.04 -13.17
C LEU A 78 20.86 -0.47 -14.52
N THR A 79 19.94 -0.89 -15.39
CA THR A 79 20.28 -1.20 -16.78
C THR A 79 20.46 0.10 -17.59
N PRO A 80 21.19 0.08 -18.71
CA PRO A 80 21.42 1.30 -19.52
C PRO A 80 20.13 2.01 -19.98
N ASN A 81 19.04 1.25 -20.15
CA ASN A 81 17.72 1.75 -20.54
C ASN A 81 16.81 2.04 -19.35
N PHE A 82 17.35 2.06 -18.12
CA PHE A 82 16.55 2.32 -16.93
C PHE A 82 15.86 3.67 -17.09
N PHE A 83 16.59 4.78 -17.27
CA PHE A 83 15.98 6.11 -17.35
C PHE A 83 15.25 6.46 -18.67
N SER A 84 15.24 5.56 -19.67
CA SER A 84 14.51 5.81 -20.92
C SER A 84 13.01 5.46 -20.85
N GLN A 85 12.55 4.85 -19.75
CA GLN A 85 11.17 4.43 -19.58
C GLN A 85 10.30 5.61 -19.09
N ASP A 86 9.14 5.80 -19.72
CA ASP A 86 8.13 6.76 -19.24
C ASP A 86 7.66 6.33 -17.84
N ILE A 87 7.86 7.22 -16.88
CA ILE A 87 7.51 6.96 -15.49
C ILE A 87 6.00 6.84 -15.27
N CYS A 88 5.18 7.61 -15.99
CA CYS A 88 3.74 7.49 -15.88
C CYS A 88 3.27 6.16 -16.48
N TYR A 89 3.90 5.70 -17.56
CA TYR A 89 3.67 4.35 -18.08
C TYR A 89 4.04 3.28 -17.06
N SER A 90 5.18 3.42 -16.39
CA SER A 90 5.63 2.46 -15.35
C SER A 90 4.66 2.41 -14.17
N ILE A 91 4.17 3.56 -13.70
CA ILE A 91 3.16 3.64 -12.65
C ILE A 91 1.83 3.03 -13.12
N ALA A 92 1.42 3.30 -14.37
CA ALA A 92 0.20 2.72 -14.95
C ALA A 92 0.28 1.20 -15.07
N GLN A 93 1.44 0.67 -15.47
CA GLN A 93 1.72 -0.75 -15.53
C GLN A 93 1.61 -1.38 -14.14
N LEU A 94 2.28 -0.80 -13.13
CA LEU A 94 2.17 -1.29 -11.75
C LEU A 94 0.73 -1.25 -11.22
N TYR A 95 -0.02 -0.20 -11.55
CA TYR A 95 -1.43 -0.11 -11.22
C TYR A 95 -2.22 -1.26 -11.84
N ARG A 96 -2.01 -1.59 -13.13
CA ARG A 96 -2.67 -2.74 -13.79
C ARG A 96 -2.26 -4.07 -13.18
N GLU A 97 -0.97 -4.28 -12.94
CA GLU A 97 -0.43 -5.48 -12.30
C GLU A 97 -1.11 -5.72 -10.94
N SER A 98 -1.44 -4.66 -10.19
CA SER A 98 -2.12 -4.79 -8.89
C SER A 98 -3.56 -5.34 -8.95
N TYR A 99 -4.16 -5.51 -10.15
CA TYR A 99 -5.46 -6.16 -10.36
C TYR A 99 -5.34 -7.60 -10.84
N GLU A 100 -4.13 -8.04 -11.21
CA GLU A 100 -3.90 -9.40 -11.67
C GLU A 100 -4.05 -10.38 -10.51
N THR A 101 -4.59 -11.55 -10.83
CA THR A 101 -4.57 -12.70 -9.92
C THR A 101 -3.34 -13.51 -10.29
N PRO A 102 -2.36 -13.68 -9.39
CA PRO A 102 -1.15 -14.41 -9.73
C PRO A 102 -1.46 -15.88 -9.99
N ASP A 103 -0.89 -16.42 -11.06
CA ASP A 103 -0.77 -17.87 -11.28
C ASP A 103 0.40 -18.47 -10.47
N GLU A 104 1.30 -17.60 -9.97
CA GLU A 104 2.51 -17.90 -9.18
C GLU A 104 2.30 -17.77 -7.66
N ASP A 105 3.34 -18.05 -6.87
CA ASP A 105 3.29 -17.87 -5.41
C ASP A 105 2.99 -16.40 -5.05
N GLU A 106 2.03 -16.20 -4.15
CA GLU A 106 1.55 -14.87 -3.79
C GLU A 106 2.64 -13.96 -3.18
N GLN A 107 3.65 -14.54 -2.52
CA GLN A 107 4.78 -13.78 -2.00
C GLN A 107 5.70 -13.33 -3.14
N GLU A 108 5.98 -14.21 -4.10
CA GLU A 108 6.80 -13.88 -5.27
C GLU A 108 6.16 -12.79 -6.13
N PHE A 109 4.87 -12.92 -6.40
CA PHE A 109 4.09 -11.88 -7.09
C PHE A 109 4.17 -10.53 -6.35
N PHE A 110 3.97 -10.55 -5.03
CA PHE A 110 4.06 -9.31 -4.24
C PHE A 110 5.48 -8.73 -4.19
N GLU A 111 6.52 -9.58 -4.17
CA GLU A 111 7.90 -9.13 -4.30
C GLU A 111 8.16 -8.42 -5.64
N ARG A 112 7.55 -8.88 -6.73
CA ARG A 112 7.61 -8.21 -8.04
C ARG A 112 6.98 -6.83 -7.99
N ILE A 113 5.77 -6.71 -7.43
CA ILE A 113 5.07 -5.43 -7.23
C ILE A 113 5.94 -4.44 -6.45
N ILE A 114 6.57 -4.89 -5.35
CA ILE A 114 7.44 -4.03 -4.54
C ILE A 114 8.71 -3.62 -5.29
N LYS A 115 9.35 -4.55 -6.01
CA LYS A 115 10.54 -4.23 -6.82
C LYS A 115 10.22 -3.17 -7.86
N HIS A 116 9.11 -3.33 -8.58
CA HIS A 116 8.63 -2.36 -9.56
C HIS A 116 8.35 -1.00 -8.89
N TYR A 117 7.67 -1.01 -7.73
CA TYR A 117 7.42 0.22 -6.95
C TYR A 117 8.70 0.93 -6.50
N LEU A 118 9.73 0.20 -6.07
CA LEU A 118 11.00 0.80 -5.66
C LEU A 118 11.80 1.32 -6.85
N SER A 119 11.69 0.69 -8.03
CA SER A 119 12.23 1.23 -9.27
C SER A 119 11.60 2.58 -9.62
N ILE A 120 10.27 2.73 -9.51
CA ILE A 120 9.56 4.02 -9.67
C ILE A 120 10.16 5.10 -8.76
N GLY A 121 10.53 4.74 -7.53
CA GLY A 121 11.22 5.64 -6.59
C GLY A 121 12.49 6.26 -7.17
N LEU A 122 13.29 5.47 -7.90
CA LEU A 122 14.50 5.98 -8.53
C LEU A 122 14.21 6.92 -9.70
N TYR A 123 13.17 6.66 -10.48
CA TYR A 123 12.74 7.55 -11.57
C TYR A 123 12.30 8.93 -11.07
N ILE A 124 11.62 9.00 -9.92
CA ILE A 124 11.25 10.27 -9.28
C ILE A 124 12.40 10.92 -8.50
N GLY A 125 13.62 10.39 -8.58
CA GLY A 125 14.80 10.95 -7.93
C GLY A 125 14.95 10.59 -6.44
N MET A 126 14.36 9.47 -6.00
CA MET A 126 14.46 8.99 -4.63
C MET A 126 15.27 7.69 -4.53
N THR A 127 16.44 7.78 -3.89
CA THR A 127 17.25 6.60 -3.57
C THR A 127 16.64 5.80 -2.40
N PRO A 128 16.93 4.49 -2.30
CA PRO A 128 16.55 3.68 -1.14
C PRO A 128 16.97 4.29 0.21
N LYS A 129 18.13 4.98 0.25
CA LYS A 129 18.62 5.67 1.45
C LYS A 129 17.73 6.86 1.81
N GLN A 130 17.33 7.66 0.82
CA GLN A 130 16.39 8.78 1.04
C GLN A 130 15.01 8.27 1.47
N ILE A 131 14.50 7.21 0.84
CA ILE A 131 13.23 6.60 1.24
C ILE A 131 13.26 6.15 2.71
N ALA A 132 14.33 5.45 3.12
CA ALA A 132 14.49 5.02 4.50
C ALA A 132 14.58 6.20 5.47
N ASN A 133 15.33 7.25 5.11
CA ASN A 133 15.47 8.46 5.91
C ASN A 133 14.14 9.21 6.07
N GLU A 134 13.35 9.34 5.00
CA GLU A 134 12.02 9.94 5.07
C GLU A 134 11.11 9.13 6.00
N PHE A 135 11.10 7.80 5.87
CA PHE A 135 10.30 6.92 6.74
C PHE A 135 10.66 7.00 8.22
N GLU A 136 11.93 7.22 8.55
CA GLU A 136 12.39 7.34 9.93
C GLU A 136 12.03 8.69 10.54
N ASN A 137 12.06 9.77 9.75
CA ASN A 137 11.96 11.13 10.27
C ASN A 137 10.58 11.78 10.09
N ARG A 138 9.64 11.14 9.38
CA ARG A 138 8.33 11.72 9.05
C ARG A 138 7.17 10.84 9.48
N GLU A 139 6.58 11.16 10.62
CA GLU A 139 5.38 10.49 11.13
C GLU A 139 4.17 10.65 10.20
N ASP A 140 4.09 11.76 9.46
CA ASP A 140 2.99 12.08 8.56
C ASP A 140 2.85 11.08 7.39
N ILE A 141 3.93 10.40 7.02
CA ILE A 141 3.92 9.35 5.99
C ILE A 141 2.93 8.22 6.36
N TYR A 142 2.82 7.88 7.65
CA TYR A 142 1.94 6.83 8.14
C TYR A 142 0.51 7.30 8.40
N PHE A 143 0.28 8.62 8.44
CA PHE A 143 -1.00 9.20 8.84
C PHE A 143 -2.16 8.73 7.97
N SER A 144 -1.97 8.69 6.64
CA SER A 144 -3.01 8.23 5.71
C SER A 144 -3.38 6.77 5.95
N LEU A 145 -2.38 5.89 6.10
CA LEU A 145 -2.60 4.47 6.39
C LEU A 145 -3.36 4.32 7.72
N ASN A 146 -2.90 4.97 8.79
CA ASN A 146 -3.53 4.88 10.11
C ASN A 146 -4.98 5.40 10.11
N THR A 147 -5.25 6.46 9.35
CA THR A 147 -6.61 7.02 9.18
C THR A 147 -7.52 6.05 8.42
N ASP A 148 -7.02 5.45 7.33
CA ASP A 148 -7.77 4.47 6.55
C ASP A 148 -8.07 3.18 7.34
N LEU A 149 -7.08 2.69 8.10
CA LEU A 149 -7.21 1.51 8.95
C LEU A 149 -8.22 1.76 10.08
N SER A 150 -8.14 2.92 10.75
CA SER A 150 -9.06 3.28 11.83
C SER A 150 -10.49 3.47 11.31
N THR A 151 -10.67 4.14 10.18
CA THR A 151 -11.98 4.29 9.51
C THR A 151 -12.60 2.94 9.16
N HIS A 152 -11.80 2.00 8.65
CA HIS A 152 -12.27 0.64 8.35
C HIS A 152 -12.69 -0.12 9.64
N ASN A 153 -11.90 -0.01 10.71
CA ASN A 153 -12.20 -0.64 12.00
C ASN A 153 -13.47 -0.06 12.65
N ILE A 154 -13.67 1.26 12.55
CA ILE A 154 -14.89 1.94 13.00
C ILE A 154 -16.11 1.42 12.22
N LYS A 155 -16.06 1.42 10.88
CA LYS A 155 -17.15 0.89 10.03
C LYS A 155 -17.53 -0.54 10.41
N ARG A 156 -16.56 -1.40 10.71
CA ARG A 156 -16.80 -2.79 11.14
C ARG A 156 -17.48 -2.89 12.51
N LYS A 157 -17.11 -2.04 13.48
CA LYS A 157 -17.74 -1.98 14.81
C LYS A 157 -19.23 -1.60 14.68
N TYR A 158 -19.54 -0.62 13.84
CA TYR A 158 -20.93 -0.20 13.59
C TYR A 158 -21.73 -1.26 12.81
N LEU A 159 -21.12 -1.94 11.82
CA LEU A 159 -21.78 -3.04 11.11
C LEU A 159 -22.11 -4.22 12.04
N ARG A 160 -21.19 -4.59 12.95
CA ARG A 160 -21.45 -5.66 13.93
C ARG A 160 -22.60 -5.31 14.87
N LYS A 161 -22.65 -4.07 15.37
CA LYS A 161 -23.74 -3.59 16.22
C LYS A 161 -25.09 -3.59 15.50
N SER A 162 -25.13 -3.16 14.24
CA SER A 162 -26.38 -3.14 13.47
C SER A 162 -26.89 -4.56 13.13
N ILE A 163 -25.98 -5.52 12.87
CA ILE A 163 -26.34 -6.93 12.68
C ILE A 163 -26.87 -7.56 13.97
N GLN A 164 -26.22 -7.29 15.12
CA GLN A 164 -26.71 -7.77 16.43
C GLN A 164 -28.09 -7.21 16.77
N TYR A 165 -28.32 -5.91 16.49
CA TYR A 165 -29.62 -5.28 16.70
C TYR A 165 -30.74 -5.90 15.85
N LYS A 166 -30.46 -6.19 14.57
CA LYS A 166 -31.42 -6.88 13.68
C LYS A 166 -31.76 -8.30 14.17
N ARG A 167 -30.78 -9.06 14.66
CA ARG A 167 -31.00 -10.41 15.21
C ARG A 167 -31.83 -10.39 16.49
N SER A 168 -31.59 -9.42 17.38
CA SER A 168 -32.36 -9.26 18.62
C SER A 168 -33.84 -8.92 18.36
N LYS A 169 -34.13 -8.07 17.36
CA LYS A 169 -35.51 -7.76 16.96
C LYS A 169 -36.25 -8.97 16.36
N ASN A 170 -35.61 -9.73 15.48
CA ASN A 170 -36.23 -10.92 14.90
C ASN A 170 -36.50 -12.02 15.94
N HIS A 171 -35.65 -12.17 16.95
CA HIS A 171 -35.87 -13.13 18.02
C HIS A 171 -37.06 -12.75 18.91
N LYS A 172 -37.23 -11.45 19.24
CA LYS A 172 -38.39 -10.96 20.01
C LYS A 172 -39.72 -11.13 19.28
N ASN A 173 -39.74 -11.01 17.96
CA ASN A 173 -40.96 -11.23 17.17
C ASN A 173 -41.33 -12.72 17.06
N LYS A 174 -40.35 -13.63 17.13
CA LYS A 174 -40.59 -15.08 17.02
C LYS A 174 -41.07 -15.75 18.32
N VAL A 175 -40.89 -15.08 19.47
CA VAL A 175 -41.31 -15.59 20.80
C VAL A 175 -42.74 -15.15 21.16
N ARG A 176 -43.35 -14.27 20.35
CA ARG A 176 -44.69 -13.71 20.58
C ARG A 176 -45.76 -14.21 19.61
N GLY A 177 -45.42 -15.15 18.72
CA GLY A 177 -46.33 -15.72 17.72
C GLY A 177 -46.56 -17.20 17.96
#